data_AF-A0A455U611-F1
#
_entry.id   AF-A0A455U611-F1
#
_cell.length_a   1.000
_cell.length_b   1.000
_cell.length_c   1.000
_cell.angle_alpha   90.00
_cell.angle_beta   90.00
_cell.angle_gamma   90.00
#
_symmetry.space_group_name_H-M   'P 1'
#
loop_
_entity.id
_entity.type
_entity.pdbx_description
1 polymer ?
#
loop_
_entity_poly.entity_id
_entity_poly.type
_entity_poly.pdbx_seq_one_letter_code
_entity_poly.pdbx_strand_id
1 'polypeptide(L)'
;MEQAALALPSLQILPPGVTRASGGEAEEMDELTSGFGLAMLTGVLCIYMVLVLLLKDFVQPATILAALVFSVPGAFLALFVTGSALSMPSMIGLIMLMGIATKNSILLIDYIIIARRDHGLERRDAIIDACRKRARPIVMTTIAMGAGMLPIALGWGADPSFRAPMAIVVIGGLITSTFLSLLVIPVVYSYVDDTVRWTTRRFGRLTHTPTSTDVAG
;
A
#
# COMPACT_ATOMS: atom_id res chain seq x y z
N MET A 1 -10.12 -35.08 -4.73
CA MET A 1 -10.37 -36.06 -5.81
C MET A 1 -9.12 -36.35 -6.64
N GLU A 2 -8.19 -35.39 -6.82
CA GLU A 2 -6.90 -35.64 -7.51
C GLU A 2 -6.04 -36.74 -6.88
N GLN A 3 -5.96 -36.81 -5.55
CA GLN A 3 -5.18 -37.85 -4.86
C GLN A 3 -5.69 -39.27 -5.14
N ALA A 4 -6.97 -39.44 -5.48
CA ALA A 4 -7.55 -40.73 -5.86
C ALA A 4 -7.28 -41.08 -7.33
N ALA A 5 -7.12 -40.08 -8.21
CA ALA A 5 -6.74 -40.28 -9.61
C ALA A 5 -5.27 -40.69 -9.76
N LEU A 6 -4.40 -40.22 -8.87
CA LEU A 6 -2.96 -40.53 -8.86
C LEU A 6 -2.61 -41.95 -8.38
N ALA A 7 -3.56 -42.65 -7.74
CA ALA A 7 -3.40 -44.02 -7.25
C ALA A 7 -3.74 -45.10 -8.29
N LEU A 8 -4.20 -44.72 -9.49
CA LEU A 8 -4.54 -45.67 -10.55
C LEU A 8 -3.27 -46.29 -11.17
N PRO A 9 -3.15 -47.63 -11.23
CA PRO A 9 -1.98 -48.33 -11.79
C PRO A 9 -1.66 -47.97 -13.24
N SER A 10 -2.65 -47.46 -13.99
CA SER A 10 -2.52 -47.02 -15.39
C SER A 10 -1.74 -45.70 -15.57
N LEU A 11 -1.48 -44.94 -14.50
CA LEU A 11 -0.66 -43.72 -14.52
C LEU A 11 0.78 -43.96 -14.02
N GLN A 12 1.10 -45.15 -13.51
CA GLN A 12 2.46 -45.51 -13.07
C GLN A 12 3.31 -46.10 -14.21
N ILE A 13 2.68 -46.62 -15.26
CA ILE A 13 3.35 -47.13 -16.46
C ILE A 13 2.86 -46.32 -17.66
N LEU A 14 3.49 -45.17 -17.87
CA LEU A 14 3.26 -44.35 -19.05
C LEU A 14 4.08 -44.92 -20.23
N PRO A 15 3.49 -45.12 -21.43
CA PRO A 15 4.22 -45.55 -22.63
C PRO A 15 5.32 -44.53 -23.01
N PRO A 16 6.43 -44.96 -23.64
CA PRO A 16 7.52 -44.08 -24.03
C PRO A 16 7.01 -43.05 -25.05
N GLY A 17 6.85 -41.80 -24.61
CA GLY A 17 6.29 -40.71 -25.41
C GLY A 17 5.23 -39.87 -24.68
N VAL A 18 4.72 -40.31 -23.52
CA VAL A 18 3.78 -39.54 -22.70
C VAL A 18 4.50 -38.96 -21.48
N THR A 19 4.81 -37.67 -21.52
CA THR A 19 5.29 -36.91 -20.36
C THR A 19 4.09 -36.46 -19.52
N ARG A 20 4.13 -36.63 -18.20
CA ARG A 20 3.14 -36.01 -17.31
C ARG A 20 3.32 -34.50 -17.41
N ALA A 21 2.30 -33.79 -17.90
CA ALA A 21 2.19 -32.35 -17.71
C ALA A 21 1.82 -32.04 -16.25
N SER A 22 2.72 -32.37 -15.32
CA SER A 22 2.63 -31.97 -13.90
C SER A 22 3.19 -30.56 -13.68
N GLY A 23 3.15 -29.74 -14.74
CA GLY A 23 3.68 -28.38 -14.78
C GLY A 23 2.61 -27.30 -14.87
N GLY A 24 1.36 -27.62 -15.25
CA GLY A 24 0.33 -26.61 -15.53
C GLY A 24 0.02 -25.69 -14.35
N GLU A 25 -0.23 -26.22 -13.16
CA GLU A 25 -0.61 -25.39 -11.99
C GLU A 25 0.56 -24.58 -11.43
N ALA A 26 1.79 -25.11 -11.53
CA ALA A 26 2.99 -24.40 -11.10
C ALA A 26 3.39 -23.31 -12.11
N GLU A 27 3.25 -23.59 -13.40
CA GLU A 27 3.51 -22.65 -14.50
C GLU A 27 2.45 -21.55 -14.55
N GLU A 28 1.17 -21.87 -14.35
CA GLU A 28 0.10 -20.88 -14.16
C GLU A 28 0.36 -19.99 -12.94
N MET A 29 0.81 -20.54 -11.81
CA MET A 29 1.15 -19.74 -10.62
C MET A 29 2.37 -18.83 -10.85
N ASP A 30 3.37 -19.29 -11.62
CA ASP A 30 4.54 -18.48 -11.98
C ASP A 30 4.17 -17.36 -12.96
N GLU A 31 3.33 -17.64 -13.96
CA GLU A 31 2.79 -16.63 -14.87
C GLU A 31 1.95 -15.58 -14.11
N LEU A 32 1.13 -16.02 -13.16
CA LEU A 32 0.36 -15.13 -12.29
C LEU A 32 1.25 -14.25 -11.41
N THR A 33 2.28 -14.83 -10.79
CA THR A 33 3.17 -14.11 -9.87
C THR A 33 4.04 -13.12 -10.63
N SER A 34 4.57 -13.50 -11.79
CA SER A 34 5.37 -12.64 -12.65
C SER A 34 4.53 -11.50 -13.25
N GLY A 35 3.34 -11.80 -13.76
CA GLY A 35 2.39 -10.80 -14.26
C GLY A 35 1.93 -9.83 -13.17
N PHE A 36 1.60 -10.34 -11.97
CA PHE A 36 1.26 -9.52 -10.81
C PHE A 36 2.43 -8.64 -10.37
N GLY A 37 3.65 -9.19 -10.32
CA GLY A 37 4.86 -8.43 -9.96
C GLY A 37 5.10 -7.26 -10.91
N LEU A 38 4.98 -7.49 -12.22
CA LEU A 38 5.08 -6.44 -13.24
C LEU A 38 3.98 -5.39 -13.11
N ALA A 39 2.73 -5.82 -12.87
CA ALA A 39 1.58 -4.93 -12.68
C ALA A 39 1.74 -4.06 -11.42
N MET A 40 2.19 -4.66 -10.31
CA MET A 40 2.49 -3.94 -9.06
C MET A 40 3.60 -2.92 -9.25
N LEU A 41 4.72 -3.30 -9.87
CA LEU A 41 5.84 -2.39 -10.13
C LEU A 41 5.39 -1.19 -10.98
N THR A 42 4.70 -1.46 -12.07
CA THR A 42 4.21 -0.43 -12.99
C THR A 42 3.18 0.47 -12.30
N GLY A 43 2.29 -0.12 -11.50
CA GLY A 43 1.30 0.62 -10.71
C GLY A 43 1.93 1.54 -9.66
N VAL A 44 2.91 1.04 -8.91
CA VAL A 44 3.66 1.85 -7.92
C VAL A 44 4.39 3.00 -8.60
N LEU A 45 5.04 2.74 -9.74
CA LEU A 45 5.77 3.77 -10.50
C LEU A 45 4.82 4.84 -11.07
N CYS A 46 3.66 4.42 -11.59
CA CYS A 46 2.62 5.34 -12.05
C CYS A 46 2.07 6.20 -10.91
N ILE A 47 1.74 5.59 -9.76
CA ILE A 47 1.31 6.31 -8.56
C ILE A 47 2.39 7.30 -8.11
N TYR A 48 3.66 6.89 -8.10
CA TYR A 48 4.77 7.78 -7.74
C TYR A 48 4.85 9.00 -8.66
N MET A 49 4.79 8.82 -9.98
CA MET A 49 4.80 9.93 -10.94
C MET A 49 3.64 10.90 -10.69
N VAL A 50 2.43 10.38 -10.48
CA VAL A 50 1.26 11.21 -10.18
C VAL A 50 1.44 11.96 -8.86
N LEU A 51 1.98 11.31 -7.83
CA LEU A 51 2.23 11.94 -6.52
C LEU A 51 3.29 13.05 -6.61
N VAL A 52 4.36 12.85 -7.37
CA VAL A 52 5.38 13.88 -7.61
C VAL A 52 4.77 15.08 -8.32
N LEU A 53 3.92 14.86 -9.32
CA LEU A 53 3.23 15.94 -10.03
C LEU A 53 2.24 16.68 -9.11
N LEU A 54 1.54 15.96 -8.23
CA LEU A 54 0.57 16.55 -7.33
C LEU A 54 1.20 17.34 -6.19
N LEU A 55 2.20 16.77 -5.50
CA LEU A 55 2.84 17.38 -4.33
C LEU A 55 3.99 18.34 -4.69
N LYS A 56 4.47 18.30 -5.95
CA LYS A 56 5.64 19.05 -6.44
C LYS A 56 6.90 18.84 -5.59
N ASP A 57 7.03 17.66 -4.99
CA ASP A 57 8.13 17.26 -4.11
C ASP A 57 8.44 15.78 -4.38
N PHE A 58 9.73 15.40 -4.36
CA PHE A 58 10.17 14.02 -4.63
C PHE A 58 10.30 13.16 -3.36
N VAL A 59 10.43 13.80 -2.21
CA VAL A 59 10.70 13.14 -0.93
C VAL A 59 9.38 12.75 -0.23
N GLN A 60 8.35 13.58 -0.37
CA GLN A 60 7.05 13.33 0.26
C GLN A 60 6.30 12.13 -0.35
N PRO A 61 6.26 11.92 -1.69
CA PRO A 61 5.69 10.72 -2.29
C PRO A 61 6.32 9.41 -1.79
N ALA A 62 7.63 9.40 -1.53
CA ALA A 62 8.31 8.22 -0.99
C ALA A 62 7.78 7.82 0.40
N THR A 63 7.37 8.80 1.22
CA THR A 63 6.74 8.55 2.53
C THR A 63 5.38 7.87 2.38
N ILE A 64 4.60 8.26 1.36
CA ILE A 64 3.30 7.63 1.05
C ILE A 64 3.51 6.17 0.58
N LEU A 65 4.51 5.93 -0.27
CA LEU A 65 4.84 4.58 -0.73
C LEU A 65 5.31 3.66 0.40
N ALA A 66 6.05 4.18 1.38
CA ALA A 66 6.42 3.40 2.56
C ALA A 66 5.18 2.90 3.31
N ALA A 67 4.18 3.75 3.51
CA ALA A 67 2.91 3.38 4.16
C ALA A 67 2.13 2.31 3.37
N LEU A 68 2.20 2.35 2.04
CA LEU A 68 1.62 1.33 1.16
C LEU A 68 2.27 -0.04 1.39
N VAL A 69 3.60 -0.12 1.44
CA VAL A 69 4.31 -1.40 1.67
C VAL A 69 3.87 -2.03 2.99
N PHE A 70 3.66 -1.21 4.02
CA PHE A 70 3.17 -1.65 5.32
C PHE A 70 1.72 -2.17 5.32
N SER A 71 0.91 -1.89 4.29
CA SER A 71 -0.46 -2.42 4.17
C SER A 71 -0.50 -3.88 3.69
N VAL A 72 0.51 -4.30 2.91
CA VAL A 72 0.58 -5.61 2.28
C VAL A 72 0.61 -6.77 3.30
N PRO A 73 1.42 -6.72 4.38
CA PRO A 73 1.38 -7.73 5.44
C PRO A 73 -0.01 -7.91 6.07
N GLY A 74 -0.80 -6.85 6.20
CA GLY A 74 -2.16 -6.90 6.74
C GLY A 74 -3.12 -7.69 5.87
N ALA A 75 -3.00 -7.55 4.55
CA ALA A 75 -3.77 -8.34 3.59
C ALA A 75 -3.39 -9.82 3.62
N PHE A 76 -2.09 -10.12 3.69
CA PHE A 76 -1.61 -11.50 3.80
C PHE A 76 -2.05 -12.16 5.11
N LEU A 77 -1.98 -11.43 6.22
CA LEU A 77 -2.44 -11.90 7.52
C LEU A 77 -3.95 -12.21 7.50
N ALA A 78 -4.74 -11.41 6.80
CA ALA A 78 -6.18 -11.65 6.64
C ALA A 78 -6.47 -12.95 5.90
N LEU A 79 -5.79 -13.18 4.76
CA LEU A 79 -5.89 -14.44 4.01
C LEU A 79 -5.46 -15.64 4.85
N PHE A 80 -4.38 -15.49 5.62
CA PHE A 80 -3.89 -16.54 6.50
C PHE A 80 -4.90 -16.91 7.59
N VAL A 81 -5.52 -15.90 8.22
CA VAL A 81 -6.53 -16.11 9.27
C VAL A 81 -7.82 -16.73 8.71
N THR A 82 -8.24 -16.35 7.51
CA THR A 82 -9.44 -16.92 6.87
C THR A 82 -9.18 -18.22 6.12
N GLY A 83 -7.94 -18.70 6.06
CA GLY A 83 -7.56 -19.91 5.32
C GLY A 83 -7.77 -19.81 3.81
N SER A 84 -7.78 -18.59 3.26
CA SER A 84 -8.02 -18.35 1.84
C SER A 84 -6.72 -18.39 1.03
N ALA A 85 -6.75 -19.02 -0.14
CA ALA A 85 -5.58 -19.13 -1.00
C ALA A 85 -5.24 -17.80 -1.70
N LEU A 86 -3.95 -17.64 -2.02
CA LEU A 86 -3.49 -16.66 -2.99
C LEU A 86 -3.94 -17.12 -4.39
N SER A 87 -4.78 -16.33 -5.04
CA SER A 87 -5.35 -16.61 -6.35
C SER A 87 -5.47 -15.31 -7.14
N MET A 88 -5.85 -15.39 -8.43
CA MET A 88 -6.10 -14.21 -9.27
C MET A 88 -6.99 -13.15 -8.58
N PRO A 89 -8.14 -13.49 -7.97
CA PRO A 89 -8.96 -12.51 -7.23
C PRO A 89 -8.25 -11.84 -6.06
N SER A 90 -7.46 -12.60 -5.29
CA SER A 90 -6.68 -12.07 -4.17
C SER A 90 -5.65 -11.04 -4.65
N MET A 91 -5.00 -11.30 -5.78
CA MET A 91 -4.06 -10.37 -6.43
C MET A 91 -4.75 -9.08 -6.89
N ILE A 92 -5.94 -9.18 -7.48
CA ILE A 92 -6.76 -7.99 -7.83
C ILE A 92 -7.11 -7.20 -6.56
N GLY A 93 -7.45 -7.90 -5.48
CA GLY A 93 -7.66 -7.32 -4.15
C GLY A 93 -6.46 -6.51 -3.65
N LEU A 94 -5.24 -7.04 -3.82
CA LEU A 94 -4.00 -6.35 -3.44
C LEU A 94 -3.77 -5.08 -4.27
N ILE A 95 -4.06 -5.12 -5.57
CA ILE A 95 -3.93 -3.94 -6.45
C ILE A 95 -4.95 -2.86 -6.05
N MET A 96 -6.19 -3.24 -5.75
CA MET A 96 -7.19 -2.29 -5.24
C MET A 96 -6.79 -1.71 -3.88
N LEU A 97 -6.31 -2.55 -2.97
CA LEU A 97 -5.81 -2.12 -1.67
C LEU A 97 -4.71 -1.07 -1.82
N MET A 98 -3.79 -1.26 -2.75
CA MET A 98 -2.74 -0.28 -3.05
C MET A 98 -3.33 1.11 -3.35
N GLY A 99 -4.32 1.22 -4.25
CA GLY A 99 -4.94 2.51 -4.57
C GLY A 99 -5.69 3.14 -3.39
N ILE A 100 -6.41 2.33 -2.62
CA ILE A 100 -7.18 2.82 -1.47
C ILE A 100 -6.24 3.29 -0.34
N ALA A 101 -5.17 2.53 -0.06
CA ALA A 101 -4.16 2.89 0.93
C ALA A 101 -3.41 4.17 0.53
N THR A 102 -3.09 4.33 -0.75
CA THR A 102 -2.51 5.57 -1.29
C THR A 102 -3.46 6.76 -1.07
N LYS A 103 -4.76 6.61 -1.37
CA LYS A 103 -5.76 7.67 -1.13
C LYS A 103 -5.82 8.08 0.34
N ASN A 104 -5.76 7.15 1.28
CA ASN A 104 -5.79 7.50 2.70
C ASN A 104 -4.52 8.25 3.13
N SER A 105 -3.37 7.83 2.60
CA SER A 105 -2.06 8.39 2.94
C SER A 105 -1.82 9.78 2.31
N ILE A 106 -2.20 9.96 1.05
CA ILE A 106 -2.07 11.24 0.32
C ILE A 106 -2.90 12.32 0.99
N LEU A 107 -4.13 12.01 1.42
CA LEU A 107 -5.01 12.97 2.07
C LEU A 107 -4.44 13.50 3.40
N LEU A 108 -3.69 12.66 4.14
CA LEU A 108 -3.05 13.05 5.39
C LEU A 108 -1.80 13.90 5.13
N ILE A 109 -0.92 13.46 4.24
CA ILE A 109 0.31 14.18 3.87
C ILE A 109 0.00 15.55 3.26
N ASP A 110 -0.95 15.63 2.33
CA ASP A 110 -1.40 16.89 1.73
C ASP A 110 -1.84 17.90 2.79
N TYR A 111 -2.60 17.45 3.78
CA TYR A 111 -3.05 18.31 4.88
C TYR A 111 -1.88 18.80 5.77
N ILE A 112 -0.88 17.93 6.01
CA ILE A 112 0.33 18.32 6.76
C ILE A 112 1.11 19.40 5.99
N ILE A 113 1.23 19.27 4.67
CA ILE A 113 1.95 20.23 3.82
C ILE A 113 1.23 21.58 3.82
N ILE A 114 -0.09 21.57 3.62
CA ILE A 114 -0.93 22.77 3.65
C ILE A 114 -0.83 23.44 5.03
N ALA A 115 -0.94 22.68 6.12
CA ALA A 115 -0.81 23.18 7.49
C ALA A 115 0.56 23.84 7.74
N ARG A 116 1.65 23.30 7.20
CA ARG A 116 2.98 23.90 7.31
C ARG A 116 3.17 25.13 6.42
N ARG A 117 2.63 25.10 5.20
CA ARG A 117 2.85 26.15 4.21
C ARG A 117 1.97 27.38 4.45
N ASP A 118 0.69 27.16 4.73
CA ASP A 118 -0.31 28.23 4.76
C ASP A 118 -0.53 28.76 6.18
N HIS A 119 -0.43 27.89 7.19
CA HIS A 119 -0.61 28.28 8.60
C HIS A 119 0.70 28.48 9.37
N GLY A 120 1.86 28.21 8.74
CA GLY A 120 3.18 28.37 9.36
C GLY A 120 3.38 27.50 10.61
N LEU A 121 2.57 26.45 10.78
CA LEU A 121 2.60 25.62 11.98
C LEU A 121 3.92 24.87 12.12
N GLU A 122 4.37 24.70 13.35
CA GLU A 122 5.49 23.81 13.64
C GLU A 122 5.13 22.37 13.24
N ARG A 123 6.12 21.58 12.83
CA ARG A 123 5.92 20.23 12.26
C ARG A 123 4.98 19.37 13.10
N ARG A 124 5.19 19.35 14.43
CA ARG A 124 4.40 18.54 15.36
C ARG A 124 2.94 18.98 15.39
N ASP A 125 2.70 20.29 15.43
CA ASP A 125 1.35 20.84 15.46
C ASP A 125 0.61 20.61 14.15
N ALA A 126 1.31 20.75 13.01
CA ALA A 126 0.75 20.45 11.68
C ALA A 126 0.34 18.97 11.55
N ILE A 127 1.15 18.04 12.07
CA ILE A 127 0.82 16.60 12.07
C ILE A 127 -0.39 16.33 12.96
N ILE A 128 -0.43 16.87 14.18
CA ILE A 128 -1.53 16.65 15.11
C ILE A 128 -2.84 17.22 14.54
N ASP A 129 -2.80 18.41 13.97
CA ASP A 129 -3.96 19.05 13.34
C ASP A 129 -4.48 18.24 12.15
N ALA A 130 -3.57 17.81 11.26
CA ALA A 130 -3.90 16.95 10.13
C ALA A 130 -4.53 15.62 10.57
N CYS A 131 -3.92 14.95 11.57
CA CYS A 131 -4.45 13.70 12.13
C CYS A 131 -5.86 13.90 12.70
N ARG A 132 -6.11 14.96 13.48
CA ARG A 132 -7.44 15.22 14.07
C ARG A 132 -8.50 15.47 12.99
N LYS A 133 -8.17 16.25 11.96
CA LYS A 133 -9.11 16.60 10.89
C LYS A 133 -9.37 15.45 9.93
N ARG A 134 -8.38 14.57 9.70
CA ARG A 134 -8.47 13.47 8.74
C ARG A 134 -8.87 12.13 9.35
N ALA A 135 -8.67 11.91 10.65
CA ALA A 135 -9.03 10.65 11.29
C ALA A 135 -10.51 10.30 11.08
N ARG A 136 -11.43 11.26 11.27
CA ARG A 136 -12.87 11.04 11.06
C ARG A 136 -13.20 10.62 9.61
N PRO A 137 -12.81 11.38 8.57
CA PRO A 137 -13.02 10.96 7.18
C PRO A 137 -12.37 9.63 6.80
N ILE A 138 -11.14 9.36 7.25
CA ILE A 138 -10.43 8.11 6.94
C ILE A 138 -11.13 6.90 7.57
N VAL A 139 -11.53 7.03 8.84
CA VAL A 139 -12.28 5.95 9.52
C VAL A 139 -13.63 5.72 8.86
N MET A 140 -14.31 6.78 8.43
CA MET A 140 -15.59 6.68 7.72
C MET A 140 -15.47 5.85 6.44
N THR A 141 -14.45 6.09 5.61
CA THR A 141 -14.26 5.33 4.37
C THR A 141 -13.90 3.88 4.65
N THR A 142 -13.03 3.62 5.63
CA THR A 142 -12.65 2.26 6.02
C THR A 142 -13.83 1.45 6.53
N ILE A 143 -14.69 2.05 7.36
CA ILE A 143 -15.92 1.39 7.83
C ILE A 143 -16.89 1.15 6.67
N ALA A 144 -17.09 2.13 5.79
CA ALA A 144 -18.01 2.00 4.65
C ALA A 144 -17.58 0.89 3.68
N MET A 145 -16.30 0.87 3.29
CA MET A 145 -15.74 -0.17 2.42
C MET A 145 -15.73 -1.52 3.11
N GLY A 146 -15.31 -1.57 4.38
CA GLY A 146 -15.31 -2.79 5.19
C GLY A 146 -16.70 -3.40 5.30
N ALA A 147 -17.71 -2.61 5.67
CA ALA A 147 -19.08 -3.07 5.77
C ALA A 147 -19.68 -3.48 4.41
N GLY A 148 -19.34 -2.77 3.33
CA GLY A 148 -19.79 -3.11 1.97
C GLY A 148 -19.18 -4.41 1.44
N MET A 149 -17.94 -4.72 1.82
CA MET A 149 -17.24 -5.95 1.42
C MET A 149 -17.47 -7.12 2.38
N LEU A 150 -17.92 -6.86 3.62
CA LEU A 150 -18.21 -7.87 4.63
C LEU A 150 -19.16 -8.98 4.15
N PRO A 151 -20.33 -8.71 3.51
CA PRO A 151 -21.20 -9.78 3.02
C PRO A 151 -20.53 -10.60 1.92
N ILE A 152 -19.68 -9.98 1.10
CA ILE A 152 -18.94 -10.67 0.04
C ILE A 152 -17.88 -11.60 0.64
N ALA A 153 -17.18 -11.14 1.69
CA ALA A 153 -16.20 -11.93 2.42
C ALA A 153 -16.84 -13.13 3.15
N LEU A 154 -18.09 -12.99 3.61
CA LEU A 154 -18.88 -14.07 4.20
C LEU A 154 -19.49 -15.02 3.16
N GLY A 155 -19.30 -14.76 1.86
CA GLY A 155 -19.81 -15.59 0.78
C GLY A 155 -21.32 -15.42 0.52
N TRP A 156 -21.93 -14.32 0.98
CA TRP A 156 -23.31 -13.98 0.61
C TRP A 156 -23.34 -13.36 -0.79
N GLY A 157 -23.74 -14.15 -1.78
CA GLY A 157 -23.98 -13.71 -3.15
C GLY A 157 -23.60 -14.76 -4.20
N ALA A 158 -23.66 -14.37 -5.47
CA ALA A 158 -23.16 -15.18 -6.57
C ALA A 158 -21.61 -15.22 -6.55
N ASP A 159 -21.06 -16.38 -6.88
CA ASP A 159 -19.63 -16.72 -6.96
C ASP A 159 -18.77 -16.42 -5.71
N PRO A 160 -19.08 -17.02 -4.54
CA PRO A 160 -18.29 -16.87 -3.32
C PRO A 160 -16.81 -17.23 -3.51
N SER A 161 -16.53 -18.27 -4.29
CA SER A 161 -15.18 -18.78 -4.53
C SER A 161 -14.26 -17.76 -5.22
N PHE A 162 -14.82 -16.86 -6.03
CA PHE A 162 -14.04 -15.82 -6.72
C PHE A 162 -13.99 -14.52 -5.90
N ARG A 163 -15.13 -14.09 -5.35
CA ARG A 163 -15.24 -12.75 -4.74
C ARG A 163 -14.82 -12.69 -3.26
N ALA A 164 -14.96 -13.78 -2.52
CA ALA A 164 -14.61 -13.78 -1.09
C ALA A 164 -13.10 -13.54 -0.83
N PRO A 165 -12.15 -14.21 -1.52
CA PRO A 165 -10.73 -13.97 -1.31
C PRO A 165 -10.31 -12.53 -1.59
N MET A 166 -10.88 -11.94 -2.65
CA MET A 166 -10.69 -10.53 -3.00
C MET A 166 -11.17 -9.59 -1.88
N ALA A 167 -12.37 -9.82 -1.35
CA ALA A 167 -12.95 -9.00 -0.29
C ALA A 167 -12.16 -9.11 1.03
N ILE A 168 -11.70 -10.30 1.39
CA ILE A 168 -10.91 -10.55 2.60
C ILE A 168 -9.59 -9.78 2.56
N VAL A 169 -8.87 -9.86 1.43
CA VAL A 169 -7.61 -9.12 1.20
C VAL A 169 -7.82 -7.63 1.41
N VAL A 170 -8.87 -7.07 0.81
CA VAL A 170 -9.14 -5.63 0.91
C VAL A 170 -9.52 -5.27 2.34
N ILE A 171 -10.40 -6.01 3.01
CA ILE A 171 -10.84 -5.70 4.38
C ILE A 171 -9.64 -5.71 5.35
N GLY A 172 -8.85 -6.78 5.37
CA GLY A 172 -7.75 -6.88 6.32
C GLY A 172 -6.58 -5.94 6.00
N GLY A 173 -6.32 -5.74 4.71
CA GLY A 173 -5.40 -4.71 4.24
C GLY A 173 -5.84 -3.30 4.64
N LEU A 174 -7.12 -2.97 4.52
CA LEU A 174 -7.66 -1.66 4.88
C LEU A 174 -7.58 -1.39 6.38
N ILE A 175 -7.97 -2.36 7.21
CA ILE A 175 -7.89 -2.21 8.67
C ILE A 175 -6.44 -1.94 9.08
N THR A 176 -5.52 -2.76 8.58
CA THR A 176 -4.09 -2.63 8.88
C THR A 176 -3.53 -1.32 8.32
N SER A 177 -3.86 -0.96 7.08
CA SER A 177 -3.42 0.27 6.43
C SER A 177 -3.95 1.52 7.13
N THR A 178 -5.21 1.55 7.56
CA THR A 178 -5.78 2.69 8.28
C THR A 178 -5.08 2.88 9.63
N PHE A 179 -4.85 1.79 10.36
CA PHE A 179 -4.15 1.86 11.65
C PHE A 179 -2.68 2.27 11.46
N LEU A 180 -1.95 1.62 10.54
CA LEU A 180 -0.54 1.93 10.28
C LEU A 180 -0.37 3.29 9.62
N SER A 181 -1.25 3.74 8.73
CA SER A 181 -1.12 5.06 8.10
C SER A 181 -1.22 6.18 9.14
N LEU A 182 -2.16 6.11 10.08
CA LEU A 182 -2.30 7.13 11.13
C LEU A 182 -1.12 7.15 12.12
N LEU A 183 -0.42 6.03 12.31
CA LEU A 183 0.69 5.91 13.26
C LEU A 183 2.08 6.05 12.62
N VAL A 184 2.29 5.38 11.49
CA VAL A 184 3.56 5.31 10.74
C VAL A 184 3.80 6.58 9.94
N ILE A 185 2.78 7.19 9.31
CA ILE A 185 2.98 8.40 8.49
C ILE A 185 3.55 9.57 9.34
N PRO A 186 3.03 9.89 10.54
CA PRO A 186 3.62 10.89 11.43
C PRO A 186 5.11 10.65 11.73
N VAL A 187 5.46 9.40 12.00
CA VAL A 187 6.82 8.99 12.38
C VAL A 187 7.75 9.10 11.18
N VAL A 188 7.38 8.51 10.04
CA VAL A 188 8.19 8.54 8.82
C VAL A 188 8.34 9.97 8.31
N TYR A 189 7.27 10.76 8.29
CA TYR A 189 7.34 12.18 7.92
C TYR A 189 8.30 12.96 8.83
N SER A 190 8.29 12.70 10.14
CA SER A 190 9.24 13.32 11.08
C SER A 190 10.69 12.98 10.75
N TYR A 191 11.00 11.69 10.53
CA TYR A 191 12.35 11.25 10.18
C TYR A 191 12.83 11.83 8.84
N VAL A 192 11.94 11.86 7.85
CA VAL A 192 12.22 12.38 6.53
C VAL A 192 12.49 13.89 6.59
N ASP A 193 11.65 14.67 7.29
CA ASP A 193 11.88 16.11 7.45
C ASP A 193 13.14 16.40 8.30
N ASP A 194 13.47 15.58 9.30
CA ASP A 194 14.74 15.70 10.04
C ASP A 194 15.96 15.46 9.13
N THR A 195 15.88 14.49 8.22
CA THR A 195 16.94 14.19 7.24
C THR A 195 17.10 15.33 6.22
N VAL A 196 15.99 15.90 5.75
CA VAL A 196 16.01 17.08 4.88
C VAL A 196 16.62 18.27 5.61
N ARG A 197 16.19 18.60 6.83
CA ARG A 197 16.75 19.70 7.64
C ARG A 197 18.24 19.50 7.94
N TRP A 198 18.68 18.28 8.23
CA TRP A 198 20.09 17.97 8.46
C TRP A 198 20.92 18.18 7.18
N THR A 199 20.41 17.76 6.03
CA THR A 199 21.06 17.92 4.73
C THR A 199 21.13 19.40 4.32
N THR A 200 20.05 20.16 4.49
CA THR A 200 20.03 21.60 4.23
C THR A 200 20.92 22.38 5.20
N ARG A 201 21.05 21.98 6.47
CA ARG A 201 22.01 22.59 7.41
C ARG A 201 23.47 22.28 7.06
N ARG A 202 23.75 21.12 6.47
CA ARG A 202 25.09 20.73 5.99
C ARG A 202 25.46 21.41 4.67
N PHE A 203 24.50 21.62 3.76
CA PHE A 203 24.72 22.30 2.48
C PHE A 203 24.51 23.83 2.51
N GLY A 204 23.74 24.35 3.47
CA GLY A 204 23.44 25.79 3.63
C GLY A 204 24.58 26.62 4.21
N ARG A 205 25.72 26.02 4.56
CA ARG A 205 26.93 26.76 4.95
C ARG A 205 27.68 27.43 3.78
N LEU A 206 27.23 27.26 2.54
CA LEU A 206 27.88 27.86 1.36
C LEU A 206 27.24 29.17 0.86
N THR A 207 26.15 29.64 1.47
CA THR A 207 25.53 30.94 1.14
C THR A 207 25.29 31.76 2.40
N HIS A 208 26.36 32.06 3.14
CA HIS A 208 26.38 33.23 4.00
C HIS A 208 26.98 34.39 3.19
N THR A 209 26.12 35.19 2.58
CA THR A 209 26.52 36.55 2.21
C THR A 209 26.55 37.34 3.52
N PRO A 210 27.70 37.87 3.96
CA PRO A 210 27.76 38.63 5.20
C PRO A 210 26.99 39.94 5.01
N THR A 211 25.99 40.13 5.86
CA THR A 211 25.45 41.43 6.24
C THR A 211 26.58 42.28 6.81
N SER A 212 27.03 43.30 6.07
CA SER A 212 27.72 44.44 6.66
C SER A 212 26.69 45.44 7.19
N THR A 213 26.51 45.39 8.52
CA THR A 213 26.51 46.56 9.43
C THR A 213 26.07 47.92 8.88
N ASP A 214 24.90 48.34 9.36
CA ASP A 214 24.67 49.57 10.13
C ASP A 214 25.77 50.64 10.10
N VAL A 215 25.43 51.82 9.54
CA VAL A 215 26.03 53.11 9.94
C VAL A 215 24.87 54.11 10.05
N ALA A 216 24.50 54.41 11.30
CA ALA A 216 23.77 55.61 11.68
C ALA A 216 24.61 56.87 11.39
N GLY A 217 23.97 57.95 10.94
CA GLY A 217 24.59 59.27 10.79
C GLY A 217 23.90 60.14 9.77
#